data_AF-A0A1U7Z1L6-F1
#
_entry.id   AF-A0A1U7Z1L6-F1
#
_cell.length_a   1.000
_cell.length_b   1.000
_cell.length_c   1.000
_cell.angle_alpha   90.00
_cell.angle_beta   90.00
_cell.angle_gamma   90.00
#
_symmetry.space_group_name_H-M   'P 1'
#
loop_
_entity.id
_entity.type
_entity.pdbx_description
1 polymer ?
#
loop_
_entity_poly.entity_id
_entity_poly.type
_entity_poly.pdbx_seq_one_letter_code
_entity_poly.pdbx_strand_id
1 'polypeptide(L)'
;MRAFVKNGDVSDSRHLVKFCCFVAPNLATVLERSPDFPASMKRSLRPLFSLLVLAVIVTILSCRTAVRRSFGAFQLENGVSMKLALPVFNSTLLKNAAIDMGEAHVKQEVEQLLEGNFGSAARGRSISSWQRSHQFDIRSRPSSSRIPAQLRSPRYYRLWSEFRKVLRDWFRNKRYQPEIMSELIKQVKRPVDRHYGLADSDRPYASCAVVGNSGILLKAEYGEFIDSHEFVIRLNNARIEGFQRNVGSKTSISFVNSNILHLCARRNGCFCHPYGEKVPVIMYICQPVHFLDYTLCNSSHKAPLLVTDLRFDVLCARIVKYYSMKSFLDETGKSPEEWAPAHDGSLFHYSSGMQAVMLALGICDKVSMFGFGKSVQAKHHYHTNQKAELHLHDYEAEYAFYNDLIERPRVIPFLSDKFKVPPVAIYY
;
A
#
# COMPACT_ATOMS: atom_id res chain seq x y z
N MET A 1 -45.43 13.86 26.22
CA MET A 1 -46.37 14.73 26.96
C MET A 1 -45.55 15.68 27.84
N ARG A 2 -46.13 16.74 28.42
CA ARG A 2 -45.45 17.83 29.18
C ARG A 2 -44.42 17.26 30.19
N ALA A 3 -43.14 17.67 30.30
CA ALA A 3 -42.45 18.99 30.27
C ALA A 3 -42.30 19.65 31.66
N PHE A 4 -41.12 20.26 31.91
CA PHE A 4 -40.81 21.56 32.57
C PHE A 4 -39.25 21.65 32.71
N VAL A 5 -38.50 22.66 32.20
CA VAL A 5 -38.37 24.11 32.60
C VAL A 5 -37.44 24.26 33.82
N LYS A 6 -36.42 25.16 33.93
CA LYS A 6 -35.87 26.32 33.16
C LYS A 6 -34.39 26.56 33.66
N ASN A 7 -33.48 27.43 33.17
CA ASN A 7 -33.22 28.27 31.97
C ASN A 7 -31.69 28.61 31.98
N GLY A 8 -31.10 29.16 30.90
CA GLY A 8 -29.78 29.82 30.94
C GLY A 8 -29.29 30.30 29.57
N ASP A 9 -29.16 31.60 29.37
CA ASP A 9 -29.04 32.30 28.06
C ASP A 9 -28.30 33.65 28.32
N VAL A 10 -27.61 34.38 27.43
CA VAL A 10 -27.50 34.47 25.94
C VAL A 10 -26.01 34.85 25.62
N SER A 11 -25.45 35.08 24.40
CA SER A 11 -25.93 35.16 23.01
C SER A 11 -24.83 34.93 21.95
N ASP A 12 -25.22 34.33 20.83
CA ASP A 12 -24.88 34.64 19.42
C ASP A 12 -23.76 35.64 19.06
N SER A 13 -22.84 35.22 18.18
CA SER A 13 -22.46 35.97 16.96
C SER A 13 -21.59 35.12 16.00
N ARG A 14 -21.70 35.40 14.70
CA ARG A 14 -20.96 34.71 13.60
C ARG A 14 -19.89 35.66 13.05
N HIS A 15 -18.72 35.16 12.64
CA HIS A 15 -18.19 35.31 11.25
C HIS A 15 -16.72 34.89 11.05
N LEU A 16 -16.51 34.24 9.90
CA LEU A 16 -15.36 34.22 8.98
C LEU A 16 -13.93 34.72 9.39
N VAL A 17 -12.97 33.80 9.29
CA VAL A 17 -11.83 33.79 8.32
C VAL A 17 -10.61 34.76 8.48
N LYS A 18 -9.41 34.13 8.52
CA LYS A 18 -8.05 34.62 8.17
C LYS A 18 -7.40 35.75 8.99
N PHE A 19 -6.60 35.31 9.97
CA PHE A 19 -5.22 35.78 10.17
C PHE A 19 -4.28 34.97 9.23
N CYS A 20 -3.07 35.38 8.84
CA CYS A 20 -2.37 36.67 9.00
C CYS A 20 -1.36 36.85 7.84
N CYS A 21 -1.02 38.09 7.48
CA CYS A 21 0.32 38.49 7.03
C CYS A 21 0.43 40.02 7.03
N PHE A 22 1.21 40.57 7.96
CA PHE A 22 1.58 42.00 7.97
C PHE A 22 2.69 42.25 6.94
N VAL A 23 2.66 43.41 6.27
CA VAL A 23 3.60 44.53 6.49
C VAL A 23 3.23 45.68 5.53
N ALA A 24 3.19 46.89 6.08
CA ALA A 24 2.97 48.18 5.41
C ALA A 24 4.21 49.08 5.74
N PRO A 25 4.32 50.39 5.41
CA PRO A 25 3.25 51.29 4.96
C PRO A 25 3.59 52.42 3.95
N ASN A 26 2.54 53.15 3.57
CA ASN A 26 2.45 54.59 3.27
C ASN A 26 3.46 55.29 2.33
N LEU A 27 2.89 55.86 1.25
CA LEU A 27 2.74 57.32 1.18
C LEU A 27 1.36 57.66 0.62
N ALA A 28 0.73 58.77 1.03
CA ALA A 28 -0.65 59.10 0.68
C ALA A 28 -0.93 60.61 0.59
N THR A 29 -1.64 61.02 -0.46
CA THR A 29 -2.52 62.21 -0.60
C THR A 29 -3.33 61.99 -1.89
N VAL A 30 -4.67 61.91 -1.88
CA VAL A 30 -5.69 62.97 -1.66
C VAL A 30 -5.78 63.98 -2.80
N LEU A 31 -6.91 63.95 -3.52
CA LEU A 31 -7.60 65.09 -4.12
C LEU A 31 -9.11 64.78 -4.22
N GLU A 32 -9.96 65.80 -4.19
CA GLU A 32 -11.42 65.71 -4.02
C GLU A 32 -12.23 66.03 -5.30
N ARG A 33 -13.47 65.52 -5.33
CA ARG A 33 -14.70 66.05 -5.98
C ARG A 33 -14.87 66.11 -7.52
N SER A 34 -16.06 65.63 -7.89
CA SER A 34 -16.87 65.76 -9.11
C SER A 34 -17.12 67.21 -9.60
N PRO A 35 -17.84 67.45 -10.73
CA PRO A 35 -18.48 66.50 -11.69
C PRO A 35 -18.28 66.84 -13.19
N ASP A 36 -19.01 66.09 -14.03
CA ASP A 36 -19.50 66.41 -15.40
C ASP A 36 -18.54 66.44 -16.62
N PHE A 37 -19.00 65.80 -17.70
CA PHE A 37 -18.44 65.86 -19.05
C PHE A 37 -18.96 67.09 -19.82
N PRO A 38 -18.16 67.66 -20.72
CA PRO A 38 -18.56 67.58 -22.13
C PRO A 38 -17.43 67.41 -23.17
N ALA A 39 -17.71 66.54 -24.14
CA ALA A 39 -17.39 66.63 -25.58
C ALA A 39 -15.93 66.74 -26.14
N SER A 40 -15.77 66.12 -27.32
CA SER A 40 -14.85 66.52 -28.41
C SER A 40 -13.32 66.45 -28.19
N MET A 41 -12.77 65.23 -28.17
CA MET A 41 -11.34 65.03 -28.44
C MET A 41 -11.07 65.09 -29.96
N LYS A 42 -10.30 66.09 -30.41
CA LYS A 42 -10.00 66.36 -31.83
C LYS A 42 -9.23 65.20 -32.50
N ARG A 43 -9.54 64.91 -33.78
CA ARG A 43 -9.10 63.71 -34.52
C ARG A 43 -7.58 63.53 -34.70
N SER A 44 -6.73 64.53 -34.43
CA SER A 44 -5.30 64.53 -34.76
C SER A 44 -4.36 63.85 -33.75
N LEU A 45 -4.79 63.60 -32.50
CA LEU A 45 -3.88 63.13 -31.43
C LEU A 45 -3.89 61.62 -31.17
N ARG A 46 -4.82 60.87 -31.78
CA ARG A 46 -4.90 59.40 -31.62
C ARG A 46 -3.61 58.62 -31.98
N PRO A 47 -2.91 58.86 -33.11
CA PRO A 47 -1.75 58.04 -33.47
C PRO A 47 -0.58 58.19 -32.49
N LEU A 48 -0.36 59.40 -31.94
CA LEU A 48 0.70 59.65 -30.95
C LEU A 48 0.43 58.90 -29.64
N PHE A 49 -0.82 58.86 -29.18
CA PHE A 49 -1.18 58.11 -27.96
C PHE A 49 -1.03 56.60 -28.16
N SER A 50 -1.42 56.06 -29.33
CA SER A 50 -1.22 54.65 -29.67
C SER A 50 0.27 54.27 -29.75
N LEU A 51 1.12 55.13 -30.31
CA LEU A 51 2.57 54.92 -30.35
C LEU A 51 3.19 54.91 -28.94
N LEU A 52 2.76 55.82 -28.05
CA LEU A 52 3.20 55.86 -26.65
C LEU A 52 2.84 54.56 -25.89
N VAL A 53 1.60 54.10 -26.01
CA VAL A 53 1.16 52.83 -25.41
C VAL A 53 1.97 51.64 -25.95
N LEU A 54 2.23 51.60 -27.25
CA LEU A 54 2.99 50.51 -27.86
C LEU A 54 4.46 50.51 -27.42
N ALA A 55 5.09 51.69 -27.28
CA ALA A 55 6.44 51.83 -26.75
C ALA A 55 6.55 51.36 -25.28
N VAL A 56 5.55 51.66 -24.45
CA VAL A 56 5.47 51.17 -23.05
C VAL A 56 5.32 49.64 -23.01
N ILE A 57 4.50 49.05 -23.87
CA ILE A 57 4.36 47.58 -23.97
C ILE A 57 5.69 46.93 -24.37
N VAL A 58 6.41 47.50 -25.35
CA VAL A 58 7.73 46.99 -25.77
C VAL A 58 8.77 47.09 -24.66
N THR A 59 8.83 48.19 -23.91
CA THR A 59 9.76 48.31 -22.76
C THR A 59 9.42 47.32 -21.64
N ILE A 60 8.15 47.09 -21.33
CA ILE A 60 7.71 46.08 -20.35
C ILE A 60 8.10 44.66 -20.80
N LEU A 61 7.95 44.33 -22.08
CA LEU A 61 8.33 43.02 -22.63
C LEU A 61 9.86 42.81 -22.66
N SER A 62 10.64 43.82 -23.06
CA SER A 62 12.11 43.78 -23.02
C SER A 62 12.64 43.68 -21.58
N CYS A 63 12.03 44.39 -20.63
CA CYS A 63 12.40 44.27 -19.22
C CYS A 63 12.08 42.87 -18.68
N ARG A 64 10.90 42.30 -19.00
CA ARG A 64 10.56 40.91 -18.62
C ARG A 64 11.48 39.85 -19.21
N THR A 65 11.97 40.02 -20.44
CA THR A 65 12.91 39.06 -21.05
C THR A 65 14.34 39.20 -20.52
N ALA A 66 14.79 40.43 -20.22
CA ALA A 66 16.05 40.68 -19.53
C ALA A 66 16.04 40.05 -18.12
N VAL A 67 15.00 40.32 -17.31
CA VAL A 67 14.83 39.73 -15.98
C VAL A 67 14.81 38.20 -16.03
N ARG A 68 14.07 37.59 -16.99
CA ARG A 68 14.09 36.12 -17.19
C ARG A 68 15.47 35.57 -17.52
N ARG A 69 16.30 36.29 -18.29
CA ARG A 69 17.68 35.86 -18.58
C ARG A 69 18.60 35.97 -17.36
N SER A 70 18.52 37.05 -16.59
CA SER A 70 19.31 37.18 -15.35
C SER A 70 18.95 36.10 -14.32
N PHE A 71 17.67 35.83 -14.08
CA PHE A 71 17.26 34.74 -13.17
C PHE A 71 17.61 33.34 -13.69
N GLY A 72 17.64 33.14 -15.02
CA GLY A 72 18.11 31.89 -15.62
C GLY A 72 19.62 31.66 -15.50
N ALA A 73 20.42 32.73 -15.55
CA ALA A 73 21.87 32.65 -15.38
C ALA A 73 22.28 32.42 -13.91
N PHE A 74 21.62 33.09 -12.96
CA PHE A 74 22.03 33.09 -11.54
C PHE A 74 21.76 31.78 -10.78
N GLN A 75 21.16 30.76 -11.42
CA GLN A 75 20.97 29.43 -10.84
C GLN A 75 22.04 28.39 -11.25
N LEU A 76 22.98 28.71 -12.15
CA LEU A 76 23.88 27.71 -12.75
C LEU A 76 25.32 27.68 -12.20
N GLU A 77 25.62 28.33 -11.07
CA GLU A 77 27.02 28.39 -10.57
C GLU A 77 27.20 28.17 -9.04
N ASN A 78 26.13 27.95 -8.28
CA ASN A 78 26.22 27.53 -6.87
C ASN A 78 25.74 26.09 -6.66
N GLY A 79 26.35 25.17 -7.41
CA GLY A 79 26.18 23.72 -7.28
C GLY A 79 26.83 23.14 -6.02
N VAL A 80 26.52 23.69 -4.84
CA VAL A 80 26.95 23.12 -3.55
C VAL A 80 26.28 21.76 -3.39
N SER A 81 27.04 20.70 -3.68
CA SER A 81 26.61 19.31 -3.49
C SER A 81 26.53 19.02 -1.98
N MET A 82 25.45 19.47 -1.36
CA MET A 82 25.04 19.00 -0.04
C MET A 82 24.85 17.49 -0.13
N LYS A 83 25.83 16.73 0.33
CA LYS A 83 25.65 15.32 0.69
C LYS A 83 24.59 15.27 1.79
N LEU A 84 23.33 15.13 1.39
CA LEU A 84 22.21 15.00 2.32
C LEU A 84 22.55 13.84 3.27
N ALA A 85 22.59 14.12 4.56
CA ALA A 85 23.05 13.16 5.55
C ALA A 85 22.24 11.86 5.45
N LEU A 86 22.94 10.72 5.53
CA LEU A 86 22.27 9.42 5.63
C LEU A 86 21.45 9.40 6.94
N PRO A 87 20.27 8.75 6.96
CA PRO A 87 19.46 8.68 8.17
C PRO A 87 20.21 7.92 9.27
N VAL A 88 20.41 8.57 10.41
CA VAL A 88 21.02 7.93 11.58
C VAL A 88 19.92 7.19 12.34
N PHE A 89 19.73 5.92 12.03
CA PHE A 89 18.78 5.04 12.70
C PHE A 89 19.23 4.66 14.12
N ASN A 90 18.27 4.50 15.04
CA ASN A 90 18.54 3.91 16.34
C ASN A 90 18.96 2.44 16.17
N SER A 91 20.22 2.13 16.48
CA SER A 91 20.80 0.81 16.22
C SER A 91 20.25 -0.30 17.13
N THR A 92 19.79 0.03 18.34
CA THR A 92 19.08 -0.90 19.24
C THR A 92 17.70 -1.24 18.68
N LEU A 93 16.99 -0.23 18.18
CA LEU A 93 15.68 -0.42 17.55
C LEU A 93 15.78 -1.25 16.27
N LEU A 94 16.77 -1.00 15.40
CA LEU A 94 17.03 -1.84 14.23
C LEU A 94 17.36 -3.29 14.60
N LYS A 95 18.17 -3.52 15.64
CA LYS A 95 18.50 -4.87 16.13
C LYS A 95 17.25 -5.61 16.60
N ASN A 96 16.40 -4.98 17.42
CA ASN A 96 15.18 -5.61 17.93
C ASN A 96 14.12 -5.81 16.83
N ALA A 97 13.97 -4.86 15.90
CA ALA A 97 13.11 -5.03 14.72
C ALA A 97 13.60 -6.12 13.74
N ALA A 98 14.90 -6.43 13.75
CA ALA A 98 15.47 -7.50 12.94
C ALA A 98 15.19 -8.93 13.46
N ILE A 99 14.76 -9.10 14.72
CA ILE A 99 14.46 -10.40 15.35
C ILE A 99 13.08 -10.89 14.91
N ASP A 100 13.03 -12.08 14.33
CA ASP A 100 11.81 -12.84 14.08
C ASP A 100 11.50 -13.72 15.30
N MET A 101 10.35 -13.49 15.94
CA MET A 101 9.91 -14.19 17.14
C MET A 101 9.01 -15.40 16.83
N GLY A 102 8.54 -15.54 15.58
CA GLY A 102 7.78 -16.69 15.09
C GLY A 102 8.65 -17.78 14.46
N GLU A 103 9.89 -17.45 14.05
CA GLU A 103 10.80 -18.33 13.29
C GLU A 103 10.91 -19.77 13.84
N ALA A 104 11.09 -19.93 15.15
CA ALA A 104 11.22 -21.26 15.77
C ALA A 104 9.94 -22.10 15.64
N HIS A 105 8.76 -21.47 15.72
CA HIS A 105 7.47 -22.14 15.57
C HIS A 105 7.20 -22.50 14.10
N VAL A 106 7.44 -21.54 13.17
CA VAL A 106 7.29 -21.77 11.73
C VAL A 106 8.24 -22.87 11.25
N LYS A 107 9.50 -22.88 11.72
CA LYS A 107 10.45 -23.95 11.43
C LYS A 107 9.90 -25.32 11.86
N GLN A 108 9.41 -25.42 13.10
CA GLN A 108 8.85 -26.67 13.64
C GLN A 108 7.62 -27.14 12.84
N GLU A 109 6.75 -26.23 12.40
CA GLU A 109 5.60 -26.56 11.55
C GLU A 109 6.06 -27.07 10.18
N VAL A 110 7.02 -26.40 9.54
CA VAL A 110 7.61 -26.81 8.25
C VAL A 110 8.23 -28.20 8.34
N GLU A 111 9.00 -28.49 9.39
CA GLU A 111 9.62 -29.81 9.61
C GLU A 111 8.54 -30.90 9.76
N GLN A 112 7.53 -30.68 10.60
CA GLN A 112 6.41 -31.61 10.80
C GLN A 112 5.59 -31.84 9.51
N LEU A 113 5.33 -30.79 8.73
CA LEU A 113 4.64 -30.91 7.44
C LEU A 113 5.48 -31.65 6.39
N LEU A 114 6.80 -31.44 6.35
CA LEU A 114 7.68 -32.19 5.47
C LEU A 114 7.71 -33.68 5.82
N GLU A 115 7.66 -34.04 7.10
CA GLU A 115 7.49 -35.44 7.55
C GLU A 115 6.12 -36.03 7.17
N GLY A 116 5.07 -35.20 7.15
CA GLY A 116 3.69 -35.60 6.88
C GLY A 116 2.81 -35.68 8.14
N ASN A 117 3.21 -34.97 9.19
CA ASN A 117 2.47 -34.83 10.44
C ASN A 117 1.68 -33.51 10.45
N PHE A 118 0.34 -33.62 10.32
CA PHE A 118 -0.58 -32.47 10.30
C PHE A 118 -1.27 -32.21 11.66
N GLY A 119 -0.94 -33.00 12.69
CA GLY A 119 -1.71 -33.04 13.96
C GLY A 119 -1.55 -31.82 14.88
N SER A 120 -0.69 -30.88 14.51
CA SER A 120 -0.31 -29.65 15.21
C SER A 120 -0.86 -28.41 14.49
N ALA A 121 -0.55 -28.23 13.20
CA ALA A 121 -1.01 -27.13 12.35
C ALA A 121 -2.54 -26.96 12.40
N ALA A 122 -3.29 -28.06 12.44
CA ALA A 122 -4.75 -28.08 12.59
C ALA A 122 -5.29 -27.65 13.99
N ARG A 123 -4.50 -26.92 14.79
CA ARG A 123 -4.92 -26.33 16.08
C ARG A 123 -4.67 -24.82 16.19
N GLY A 124 -4.11 -24.18 15.15
CA GLY A 124 -3.90 -22.73 15.09
C GLY A 124 -5.20 -21.93 14.99
N ARG A 125 -5.84 -21.67 16.14
CA ARG A 125 -6.88 -20.63 16.43
C ARG A 125 -7.78 -20.13 15.26
N SER A 126 -8.44 -21.02 14.50
CA SER A 126 -9.63 -20.62 13.68
C SER A 126 -10.60 -21.77 13.33
N ILE A 127 -10.59 -22.86 14.12
CA ILE A 127 -11.09 -24.18 13.67
C ILE A 127 -12.36 -24.58 14.47
N SER A 128 -13.29 -23.65 14.65
CA SER A 128 -14.62 -23.90 15.26
C SER A 128 -15.70 -24.27 14.23
N SER A 129 -15.49 -23.98 12.95
CA SER A 129 -16.42 -24.26 11.84
C SER A 129 -16.15 -25.57 11.09
N TRP A 130 -15.06 -26.28 11.43
CA TRP A 130 -14.51 -27.40 10.65
C TRP A 130 -15.36 -28.68 10.70
N GLN A 131 -16.19 -28.84 11.74
CA GLN A 131 -16.88 -30.09 12.06
C GLN A 131 -18.18 -30.40 11.28
N ARG A 132 -18.65 -29.53 10.35
CA ARG A 132 -20.07 -29.60 9.91
C ARG A 132 -20.41 -29.57 8.40
N SER A 133 -19.46 -29.37 7.47
CA SER A 133 -19.86 -29.15 6.05
C SER A 133 -18.84 -29.57 4.96
N HIS A 134 -18.09 -30.67 5.15
CA HIS A 134 -17.35 -31.29 4.04
C HIS A 134 -17.59 -32.80 4.00
N GLN A 135 -18.18 -33.30 2.90
CA GLN A 135 -18.25 -34.74 2.58
C GLN A 135 -16.92 -35.28 2.03
N PHE A 136 -15.81 -34.94 2.70
CA PHE A 136 -14.69 -35.86 2.81
C PHE A 136 -15.00 -36.72 4.03
N ASP A 137 -15.18 -38.02 3.83
CA ASP A 137 -15.58 -38.91 4.94
C ASP A 137 -14.39 -39.18 5.88
N ILE A 138 -14.07 -38.20 6.73
CA ILE A 138 -13.08 -38.31 7.81
C ILE A 138 -13.73 -39.08 8.99
N ARG A 139 -14.39 -40.21 8.69
CA ARG A 139 -14.74 -41.24 9.68
C ARG A 139 -13.49 -42.05 10.03
N SER A 140 -12.57 -41.37 10.71
CA SER A 140 -11.41 -41.97 11.36
C SER A 140 -11.32 -41.38 12.77
N ARG A 141 -11.39 -42.24 13.78
CA ARG A 141 -11.23 -41.87 15.20
C ARG A 141 -9.90 -41.13 15.43
N PRO A 142 -9.79 -40.32 16.49
CA PRO A 142 -8.53 -39.65 16.83
C PRO A 142 -7.45 -40.68 17.21
N SER A 143 -6.61 -41.06 16.24
CA SER A 143 -5.38 -41.80 16.47
C SER A 143 -4.21 -41.17 15.69
N SER A 144 -3.12 -40.96 16.44
CA SER A 144 -1.74 -40.67 16.02
C SER A 144 -1.44 -40.36 14.54
N SER A 145 -1.30 -39.05 14.28
CA SER A 145 -0.09 -38.48 13.64
C SER A 145 0.39 -39.15 12.34
N ARG A 146 -0.51 -39.41 11.39
CA ARG A 146 -0.14 -39.95 10.07
C ARG A 146 -0.93 -39.30 8.93
N ILE A 147 -0.27 -39.21 7.77
CA ILE A 147 -0.82 -38.71 6.50
C ILE A 147 -2.23 -39.31 6.26
N PRO A 148 -3.26 -38.46 6.03
CA PRO A 148 -4.62 -38.88 5.71
C PRO A 148 -4.66 -39.97 4.64
N ALA A 149 -5.49 -41.00 4.84
CA ALA A 149 -5.52 -42.18 3.97
C ALA A 149 -5.73 -41.84 2.48
N GLN A 150 -6.51 -40.79 2.20
CA GLN A 150 -6.77 -40.28 0.85
C GLN A 150 -5.48 -39.78 0.15
N LEU A 151 -4.59 -39.07 0.85
CA LEU A 151 -3.30 -38.58 0.32
C LEU A 151 -2.30 -39.71 0.02
N ARG A 152 -2.58 -40.95 0.42
CA ARG A 152 -1.74 -42.12 0.11
C ARG A 152 -2.09 -42.78 -1.23
N SER A 153 -3.15 -42.34 -1.92
CA SER A 153 -3.48 -42.91 -3.23
C SER A 153 -2.44 -42.47 -4.28
N PRO A 154 -2.17 -43.30 -5.32
CA PRO A 154 -1.19 -42.96 -6.37
C PRO A 154 -1.46 -41.61 -7.06
N ARG A 155 -2.73 -41.17 -7.09
CA ARG A 155 -3.15 -39.87 -7.65
C ARG A 155 -2.60 -38.68 -6.85
N TYR A 156 -2.42 -38.83 -5.54
CA TYR A 156 -1.94 -37.76 -4.66
C TYR A 156 -0.42 -37.81 -4.40
N TYR A 157 0.27 -38.90 -4.75
CA TYR A 157 1.73 -38.99 -4.61
C TYR A 157 2.48 -37.86 -5.33
N ARG A 158 2.02 -37.48 -6.54
CA ARG A 158 2.59 -36.35 -7.30
C ARG A 158 2.36 -35.01 -6.59
N LEU A 159 1.14 -34.75 -6.11
CA LEU A 159 0.81 -33.56 -5.33
C LEU A 159 1.68 -33.46 -4.07
N TRP A 160 1.89 -34.58 -3.38
CA TRP A 160 2.71 -34.67 -2.18
C TRP A 160 4.20 -34.43 -2.42
N SER A 161 4.73 -34.90 -3.55
CA SER A 161 6.09 -34.60 -3.99
C SER A 161 6.30 -33.11 -4.27
N GLU A 162 5.40 -32.49 -5.03
CA GLU A 162 5.49 -31.05 -5.35
C GLU A 162 5.24 -30.18 -4.11
N PHE A 163 4.31 -30.54 -3.21
CA PHE A 163 4.14 -29.88 -1.91
C PHE A 163 5.45 -29.84 -1.12
N ARG A 164 6.09 -31.00 -0.91
CA ARG A 164 7.35 -31.12 -0.15
C ARG A 164 8.49 -30.34 -0.79
N LYS A 165 8.55 -30.30 -2.12
CA LYS A 165 9.53 -29.55 -2.90
C LYS A 165 9.34 -28.04 -2.75
N VAL A 166 8.16 -27.53 -3.07
CA VAL A 166 7.84 -26.09 -3.01
C VAL A 166 7.97 -25.56 -1.57
N LEU A 167 7.44 -26.27 -0.57
CA LEU A 167 7.56 -25.88 0.84
C LEU A 167 9.02 -25.77 1.29
N ARG A 168 9.86 -26.76 0.91
CA ARG A 168 11.28 -26.79 1.26
C ARG A 168 12.07 -25.70 0.54
N ASP A 169 11.85 -25.51 -0.76
CA ASP A 169 12.57 -24.51 -1.55
C ASP A 169 12.19 -23.09 -1.12
N TRP A 170 10.92 -22.84 -0.77
CA TRP A 170 10.47 -21.60 -0.14
C TRP A 170 11.15 -21.37 1.21
N PHE A 171 11.05 -22.32 2.15
CA PHE A 171 11.59 -22.14 3.50
C PHE A 171 13.12 -22.03 3.52
N ARG A 172 13.85 -22.74 2.65
CA ARG A 172 15.33 -22.62 2.53
C ARG A 172 15.78 -21.20 2.13
N ASN A 173 14.91 -20.43 1.48
CA ASN A 173 15.22 -19.05 1.09
C ASN A 173 14.98 -18.03 2.22
N LYS A 174 14.48 -18.44 3.39
CA LYS A 174 14.22 -17.56 4.55
C LYS A 174 15.50 -16.91 5.08
N ARG A 175 15.74 -15.66 4.67
CA ARG A 175 16.77 -14.76 5.19
C ARG A 175 16.46 -13.32 4.84
N TYR A 176 17.03 -12.38 5.58
CA TYR A 176 17.07 -10.98 5.13
C TYR A 176 18.03 -10.83 3.93
N GLN A 177 17.61 -10.09 2.91
CA GLN A 177 18.47 -9.65 1.81
C GLN A 177 18.06 -8.24 1.37
N PRO A 178 18.94 -7.23 1.42
CA PRO A 178 18.57 -5.83 1.15
C PRO A 178 18.23 -5.56 -0.32
N GLU A 179 18.80 -6.33 -1.25
CA GLU A 179 18.61 -6.12 -2.70
C GLU A 179 17.33 -6.76 -3.26
N ILE A 180 16.51 -7.44 -2.44
CA ILE A 180 15.37 -8.24 -2.90
C ILE A 180 14.36 -7.43 -3.73
N MET A 181 14.20 -6.13 -3.43
CA MET A 181 13.34 -5.22 -4.19
C MET A 181 13.67 -5.18 -5.68
N SER A 182 14.95 -5.30 -6.04
CA SER A 182 15.41 -5.33 -7.44
C SER A 182 15.15 -6.66 -8.15
N GLU A 183 14.99 -7.76 -7.39
CA GLU A 183 14.63 -9.07 -7.95
C GLU A 183 13.14 -9.18 -8.28
N LEU A 184 12.27 -8.34 -7.70
CA LEU A 184 10.80 -8.41 -7.89
C LEU A 184 10.37 -8.26 -9.35
N ILE A 185 11.13 -7.52 -10.17
CA ILE A 185 10.92 -7.44 -11.62
C ILE A 185 11.08 -8.83 -12.26
N LYS A 186 12.12 -9.58 -11.88
CA LYS A 186 12.37 -10.93 -12.39
C LYS A 186 11.40 -11.96 -11.80
N GLN A 187 11.02 -11.81 -10.54
CA GLN A 187 10.19 -12.77 -9.80
C GLN A 187 8.68 -12.62 -10.04
N VAL A 188 8.19 -11.40 -10.27
CA VAL A 188 6.75 -11.10 -10.38
C VAL A 188 6.39 -10.46 -11.72
N LYS A 189 7.09 -9.38 -12.11
CA LYS A 189 6.76 -8.64 -13.35
C LYS A 189 6.92 -9.52 -14.60
N ARG A 190 8.09 -10.13 -14.83
CA ARG A 190 8.33 -11.00 -16.01
C ARG A 190 7.34 -12.18 -16.14
N PRO A 191 6.98 -12.95 -15.08
CA PRO A 191 5.92 -13.97 -15.17
C PRO A 191 4.54 -13.42 -15.54
N VAL A 192 4.19 -12.22 -15.05
CA VAL A 192 2.90 -11.57 -15.34
C VAL A 192 2.87 -11.02 -16.77
N ASP A 193 3.95 -10.36 -17.21
CA ASP A 193 4.12 -9.85 -18.58
C ASP A 193 3.96 -10.98 -19.61
N ARG A 194 4.65 -12.12 -19.39
CA ARG A 194 4.56 -13.29 -20.28
C ARG A 194 3.17 -13.92 -20.33
N HIS A 195 2.40 -13.89 -19.24
CA HIS A 195 1.00 -14.32 -19.22
C HIS A 195 0.10 -13.40 -20.07
N TYR A 196 0.39 -12.09 -20.07
CA TYR A 196 -0.29 -11.13 -20.94
C TYR A 196 0.27 -11.05 -22.37
N GLY A 197 1.21 -11.93 -22.74
CA GLY A 197 1.83 -11.94 -24.07
C GLY A 197 2.80 -10.78 -24.33
N LEU A 198 3.22 -10.06 -23.28
CA LEU A 198 4.18 -8.97 -23.34
C LEU A 198 5.62 -9.51 -23.33
N ALA A 199 6.55 -8.75 -23.92
CA ALA A 199 7.96 -9.10 -23.96
C ALA A 199 8.62 -8.94 -22.57
N ASP A 200 9.51 -9.88 -22.22
CA ASP A 200 10.34 -9.82 -21.01
C ASP A 200 11.15 -8.51 -20.98
N SER A 201 10.88 -7.65 -19.99
CA SER A 201 11.49 -6.32 -19.87
C SER A 201 11.87 -6.02 -18.43
N ASP A 202 13.12 -5.61 -18.21
CA ASP A 202 13.64 -5.19 -16.90
C ASP A 202 13.34 -3.72 -16.57
N ARG A 203 12.57 -3.02 -17.42
CA ARG A 203 12.01 -1.72 -17.04
C ARG A 203 10.81 -1.92 -16.11
N PRO A 204 10.68 -1.11 -15.05
CA PRO A 204 9.44 -0.98 -14.28
C PRO A 204 8.23 -0.63 -15.16
N TYR A 205 7.02 -0.82 -14.64
CA TYR A 205 5.82 -0.19 -15.20
C TYR A 205 5.87 1.32 -14.92
N ALA A 206 5.50 2.16 -15.89
CA ALA A 206 5.58 3.62 -15.78
C ALA A 206 4.64 4.19 -14.70
N SER A 207 3.54 3.49 -14.37
CA SER A 207 2.66 3.85 -13.27
C SER A 207 1.84 2.67 -12.73
N CYS A 208 1.70 2.61 -11.41
CA CYS A 208 0.92 1.56 -10.74
C CYS A 208 -0.11 2.15 -9.77
N ALA A 209 -1.35 1.65 -9.86
CA ALA A 209 -2.35 1.87 -8.82
C ALA A 209 -2.37 0.66 -7.87
N VAL A 210 -2.25 0.91 -6.56
CA VAL A 210 -2.52 -0.09 -5.52
C VAL A 210 -3.85 0.27 -4.87
N VAL A 211 -4.87 -0.56 -5.07
CA VAL A 211 -6.24 -0.30 -4.59
C VAL A 211 -6.50 -1.13 -3.34
N GLY A 212 -6.45 -0.46 -2.19
CA GLY A 212 -6.84 -0.97 -0.89
C GLY A 212 -8.36 -1.03 -0.72
N ASN A 213 -8.79 -1.64 0.38
CA ASN A 213 -10.20 -2.00 0.56
C ASN A 213 -10.98 -1.01 1.44
N SER A 214 -10.36 0.08 1.92
CA SER A 214 -10.97 1.02 2.89
C SER A 214 -12.24 1.65 2.36
N GLY A 215 -13.25 1.79 3.23
CA GLY A 215 -14.52 2.47 2.93
C GLY A 215 -14.40 3.96 2.65
N ILE A 216 -13.20 4.54 2.84
CA ILE A 216 -12.91 5.94 2.54
C ILE A 216 -13.06 6.26 1.03
N LEU A 217 -12.76 5.28 0.16
CA LEU A 217 -12.91 5.37 -1.30
C LEU A 217 -14.32 5.72 -1.78
N LEU A 218 -15.36 5.53 -0.96
CA LEU A 218 -16.73 5.90 -1.29
C LEU A 218 -16.98 7.42 -1.27
N LYS A 219 -15.99 8.23 -0.85
CA LYS A 219 -16.07 9.70 -0.81
C LYS A 219 -15.72 10.38 -2.13
N ALA A 220 -15.05 9.69 -3.06
CA ALA A 220 -14.56 10.26 -4.31
C ALA A 220 -14.66 9.26 -5.46
N GLU A 221 -14.70 9.77 -6.69
CA GLU A 221 -14.82 8.96 -7.90
C GLU A 221 -13.46 8.78 -8.58
N TYR A 222 -12.58 7.98 -7.96
CA TYR A 222 -11.24 7.71 -8.48
C TYR A 222 -11.20 6.69 -9.63
N GLY A 223 -12.35 6.14 -10.06
CA GLY A 223 -12.38 4.94 -10.90
C GLY A 223 -11.66 5.06 -12.25
N GLU A 224 -11.90 6.14 -12.98
CA GLU A 224 -11.20 6.40 -14.26
C GLU A 224 -9.70 6.64 -14.05
N PHE A 225 -9.33 7.33 -12.96
CA PHE A 225 -7.94 7.62 -12.64
C PHE A 225 -7.18 6.36 -12.19
N ILE A 226 -7.81 5.47 -11.43
CA ILE A 226 -7.27 4.13 -11.11
C ILE A 226 -7.02 3.35 -12.40
N ASP A 227 -8.02 3.27 -13.28
CA ASP A 227 -7.94 2.50 -14.52
C ASP A 227 -6.94 3.08 -15.55
N SER A 228 -6.63 4.38 -15.46
CA SER A 228 -5.60 5.04 -16.29
C SER A 228 -4.14 4.69 -15.95
N HIS A 229 -3.88 4.05 -14.80
CA HIS A 229 -2.53 3.57 -14.48
C HIS A 229 -2.15 2.39 -15.38
N GLU A 230 -0.87 2.22 -15.71
CA GLU A 230 -0.43 1.10 -16.57
C GLU A 230 -0.77 -0.26 -15.95
N PHE A 231 -0.50 -0.41 -14.65
CA PHE A 231 -0.71 -1.63 -13.89
C PHE A 231 -1.58 -1.39 -12.66
N VAL A 232 -2.50 -2.30 -12.35
CA VAL A 232 -3.42 -2.15 -11.20
C VAL A 232 -3.37 -3.39 -10.29
N ILE A 233 -2.94 -3.18 -9.04
CA ILE A 233 -2.88 -4.18 -7.97
C ILE A 233 -4.13 -4.04 -7.09
N ARG A 234 -4.88 -5.13 -6.86
CA ARG A 234 -6.05 -5.13 -5.98
C ARG A 234 -5.96 -6.18 -4.87
N LEU A 235 -6.41 -5.83 -3.66
CA LEU A 235 -6.18 -6.66 -2.47
C LEU A 235 -7.29 -7.69 -2.23
N ASN A 236 -6.88 -8.90 -1.83
CA ASN A 236 -7.76 -9.97 -1.35
C ASN A 236 -8.95 -10.23 -2.29
N ASN A 237 -10.19 -10.08 -1.80
CA ASN A 237 -11.41 -10.38 -2.54
C ASN A 237 -12.43 -9.23 -2.41
N ALA A 238 -12.08 -8.05 -2.93
CA ALA A 238 -12.92 -6.86 -2.90
C ALA A 238 -13.89 -6.83 -4.09
N ARG A 239 -15.17 -6.52 -3.85
CA ARG A 239 -16.16 -6.45 -4.94
C ARG A 239 -15.96 -5.19 -5.75
N ILE A 240 -15.69 -5.31 -7.04
CA ILE A 240 -15.65 -4.17 -7.99
C ILE A 240 -17.06 -3.75 -8.43
N GLU A 241 -17.93 -4.73 -8.67
CA GLU A 241 -19.29 -4.52 -9.15
C GLU A 241 -20.14 -3.68 -8.16
N GLY A 242 -20.73 -2.60 -8.67
CA GLY A 242 -21.48 -1.61 -7.89
C GLY A 242 -20.62 -0.45 -7.38
N PHE A 243 -19.29 -0.51 -7.56
CA PHE A 243 -18.32 0.46 -7.04
C PHE A 243 -17.38 1.02 -8.11
N GLN A 244 -17.56 0.68 -9.40
CA GLN A 244 -16.62 1.02 -10.48
C GLN A 244 -16.29 2.52 -10.59
N ARG A 245 -17.24 3.43 -10.29
CA ARG A 245 -16.99 4.88 -10.27
C ARG A 245 -15.98 5.29 -9.18
N ASN A 246 -16.00 4.60 -8.04
CA ASN A 246 -15.09 4.87 -6.91
C ASN A 246 -13.75 4.14 -7.08
N VAL A 247 -13.77 2.86 -7.45
CA VAL A 247 -12.59 1.97 -7.36
C VAL A 247 -12.04 1.49 -8.70
N GLY A 248 -12.66 1.86 -9.83
CA GLY A 248 -12.26 1.43 -11.17
C GLY A 248 -12.70 0.00 -11.48
N SER A 249 -12.34 -0.48 -12.67
CA SER A 249 -12.68 -1.79 -13.22
C SER A 249 -11.45 -2.63 -13.58
N LYS A 250 -10.33 -2.00 -13.92
CA LYS A 250 -9.09 -2.63 -14.36
C LYS A 250 -8.43 -3.39 -13.21
N THR A 251 -7.92 -4.59 -13.49
CA THR A 251 -7.07 -5.35 -12.56
C THR A 251 -5.97 -6.06 -13.35
N SER A 252 -4.71 -5.81 -13.00
CA SER A 252 -3.54 -6.44 -13.62
C SER A 252 -2.95 -7.56 -12.75
N ILE A 253 -3.15 -7.49 -11.42
CA ILE A 253 -2.81 -8.59 -10.52
C ILE A 253 -3.69 -8.57 -9.26
N SER A 254 -4.05 -9.76 -8.77
CA SER A 254 -4.70 -9.97 -7.48
C SER A 254 -3.64 -10.24 -6.42
N PHE A 255 -3.51 -9.37 -5.42
CA PHE A 255 -2.60 -9.59 -4.28
C PHE A 255 -3.39 -10.10 -3.08
N VAL A 256 -3.20 -11.35 -2.67
CA VAL A 256 -4.06 -11.99 -1.66
C VAL A 256 -3.30 -12.57 -0.47
N ASN A 257 -3.95 -12.57 0.68
CA ASN A 257 -3.58 -13.42 1.80
C ASN A 257 -3.92 -14.89 1.44
N SER A 258 -3.01 -15.83 1.70
CA SER A 258 -3.23 -17.27 1.41
C SER A 258 -4.47 -17.90 2.07
N ASN A 259 -5.00 -17.33 3.15
CA ASN A 259 -6.30 -17.73 3.71
C ASN A 259 -7.45 -17.58 2.68
N ILE A 260 -7.38 -16.61 1.76
CA ILE A 260 -8.34 -16.45 0.66
C ILE A 260 -8.28 -17.65 -0.30
N LEU A 261 -7.07 -18.18 -0.58
CA LEU A 261 -6.92 -19.41 -1.35
C LEU A 261 -7.48 -20.60 -0.57
N HIS A 262 -7.11 -20.76 0.71
CA HIS A 262 -7.57 -21.87 1.56
C HIS A 262 -9.11 -21.97 1.65
N LEU A 263 -9.81 -20.82 1.74
CA LEU A 263 -11.27 -20.77 1.73
C LEU A 263 -11.90 -21.28 0.42
N CYS A 264 -11.25 -21.04 -0.72
CA CYS A 264 -11.77 -21.37 -2.05
C CYS A 264 -11.27 -22.72 -2.60
N ALA A 265 -10.06 -23.17 -2.23
CA ALA A 265 -9.48 -24.47 -2.58
C ALA A 265 -10.32 -25.66 -2.07
N ARG A 266 -11.12 -25.42 -1.02
CA ARG A 266 -12.14 -26.35 -0.49
C ARG A 266 -13.31 -26.64 -1.44
N ARG A 267 -13.31 -26.10 -2.67
CA ARG A 267 -14.30 -26.35 -3.73
C ARG A 267 -13.66 -27.12 -4.89
N ASN A 268 -14.39 -28.09 -5.45
CA ASN A 268 -13.98 -28.79 -6.67
C ASN A 268 -13.59 -27.78 -7.77
N GLY A 269 -12.43 -27.98 -8.41
CA GLY A 269 -11.96 -27.15 -9.52
C GLY A 269 -11.19 -25.87 -9.14
N CYS A 270 -11.03 -25.53 -7.84
CA CYS A 270 -10.27 -24.36 -7.40
C CYS A 270 -10.67 -23.04 -8.11
N PHE A 271 -11.94 -22.65 -8.01
CA PHE A 271 -12.48 -21.39 -8.56
C PHE A 271 -12.00 -20.13 -7.80
N CYS A 272 -10.70 -20.03 -7.54
CA CYS A 272 -10.08 -19.02 -6.67
C CYS A 272 -9.69 -17.78 -7.49
N HIS A 273 -10.69 -17.08 -8.03
CA HIS A 273 -10.49 -16.01 -9.02
C HIS A 273 -11.14 -14.67 -8.59
N PRO A 274 -10.60 -13.96 -7.57
CA PRO A 274 -11.20 -12.76 -6.99
C PRO A 274 -11.56 -11.66 -8.01
N TYR A 275 -10.73 -11.51 -9.04
CA TYR A 275 -10.88 -10.50 -10.10
C TYR A 275 -10.99 -11.14 -11.50
N GLY A 276 -11.43 -12.40 -11.58
CA GLY A 276 -11.65 -13.14 -12.84
C GLY A 276 -10.52 -14.08 -13.25
N GLU A 277 -10.85 -15.12 -14.01
CA GLU A 277 -9.98 -16.28 -14.29
C GLU A 277 -8.65 -15.95 -15.01
N LYS A 278 -8.59 -14.81 -15.70
CA LYS A 278 -7.44 -14.36 -16.49
C LYS A 278 -6.49 -13.43 -15.73
N VAL A 279 -6.83 -13.03 -14.49
CA VAL A 279 -5.98 -12.16 -13.68
C VAL A 279 -5.01 -13.02 -12.86
N PRO A 280 -3.68 -12.84 -12.97
CA PRO A 280 -2.71 -13.52 -12.13
C PRO A 280 -2.95 -13.23 -10.64
N VAL A 281 -2.65 -14.21 -9.80
CA VAL A 281 -2.82 -14.11 -8.34
C VAL A 281 -1.45 -14.29 -7.69
N ILE A 282 -1.00 -13.30 -6.92
CA ILE A 282 0.18 -13.42 -6.04
C ILE A 282 -0.28 -13.47 -4.58
N MET A 283 0.37 -14.30 -3.77
CA MET A 283 0.05 -14.43 -2.35
C MET A 283 1.25 -14.58 -1.43
N TYR A 284 1.08 -14.15 -0.19
CA TYR A 284 1.95 -14.50 0.92
C TYR A 284 1.35 -15.64 1.75
N ILE A 285 2.22 -16.52 2.24
CA ILE A 285 1.85 -17.76 2.92
C ILE A 285 1.86 -17.54 4.43
N CYS A 286 0.68 -17.32 5.01
CA CYS A 286 0.51 -17.06 6.44
C CYS A 286 0.67 -18.33 7.31
N GLN A 287 0.46 -19.50 6.71
CA GLN A 287 0.60 -20.80 7.36
C GLN A 287 1.24 -21.78 6.37
N PRO A 288 2.38 -22.42 6.68
CA PRO A 288 3.04 -23.44 5.87
C PRO A 288 2.11 -24.50 5.26
N VAL A 289 1.03 -24.88 5.95
CA VAL A 289 0.04 -25.84 5.44
C VAL A 289 -0.68 -25.37 4.15
N HIS A 290 -0.81 -24.06 3.90
CA HIS A 290 -1.45 -23.51 2.69
C HIS A 290 -0.69 -23.82 1.40
N PHE A 291 0.55 -24.33 1.48
CA PHE A 291 1.22 -24.88 0.29
C PHE A 291 0.47 -26.09 -0.31
N LEU A 292 -0.37 -26.79 0.46
CA LEU A 292 -1.21 -27.86 -0.06
C LEU A 292 -2.33 -27.30 -0.94
N ASP A 293 -2.98 -26.22 -0.53
CA ASP A 293 -3.97 -25.49 -1.33
C ASP A 293 -3.34 -24.88 -2.58
N TYR A 294 -2.14 -24.29 -2.45
CA TYR A 294 -1.36 -23.76 -3.57
C TYR A 294 -1.03 -24.86 -4.61
N THR A 295 -0.44 -25.97 -4.17
CA THR A 295 -0.04 -27.05 -5.09
C THR A 295 -1.23 -27.78 -5.71
N LEU A 296 -2.38 -27.81 -5.03
CA LEU A 296 -3.65 -28.25 -5.61
C LEU A 296 -4.13 -27.27 -6.70
N CYS A 297 -4.32 -26.00 -6.36
CA CYS A 297 -4.96 -25.02 -7.24
C CYS A 297 -4.09 -24.50 -8.37
N ASN A 298 -2.76 -24.45 -8.22
CA ASN A 298 -1.83 -24.06 -9.28
C ASN A 298 -1.93 -24.99 -10.52
N SER A 299 -2.38 -26.25 -10.33
CA SER A 299 -2.63 -27.18 -11.44
C SER A 299 -3.91 -26.91 -12.23
N SER A 300 -4.82 -26.08 -11.70
CA SER A 300 -6.17 -25.83 -12.23
C SER A 300 -6.40 -24.38 -12.67
N HIS A 301 -5.56 -23.44 -12.23
CA HIS A 301 -5.66 -22.02 -12.59
C HIS A 301 -5.27 -21.76 -14.05
N LYS A 302 -6.02 -20.88 -14.72
CA LYS A 302 -5.76 -20.41 -16.10
C LYS A 302 -4.75 -19.24 -16.19
N ALA A 303 -4.45 -18.61 -15.05
CA ALA A 303 -3.48 -17.52 -14.91
C ALA A 303 -2.49 -17.86 -13.78
N PRO A 304 -1.23 -17.35 -13.82
CA PRO A 304 -0.21 -17.67 -12.84
C PRO A 304 -0.69 -17.53 -11.38
N LEU A 305 -0.47 -18.59 -10.60
CA LEU A 305 -0.54 -18.57 -9.16
C LEU A 305 0.89 -18.40 -8.64
N LEU A 306 1.19 -17.24 -8.06
CA LEU A 306 2.51 -16.84 -7.59
C LEU A 306 2.53 -16.80 -6.05
N VAL A 307 3.68 -17.14 -5.47
CA VAL A 307 3.95 -17.03 -4.04
C VAL A 307 5.10 -16.05 -3.82
N THR A 308 5.01 -15.20 -2.79
CA THR A 308 6.07 -14.26 -2.44
C THR A 308 7.35 -14.98 -1.96
N ASP A 309 8.49 -14.36 -2.22
CA ASP A 309 9.79 -14.85 -1.74
C ASP A 309 9.95 -14.52 -0.25
N LEU A 310 10.36 -15.48 0.59
CA LEU A 310 10.55 -15.22 2.02
C LEU A 310 11.57 -14.10 2.31
N ARG A 311 12.48 -13.79 1.39
CA ARG A 311 13.40 -12.65 1.52
C ARG A 311 12.66 -11.31 1.46
N PHE A 312 11.58 -11.25 0.70
CA PHE A 312 10.69 -10.10 0.59
C PHE A 312 9.72 -10.04 1.76
N ASP A 313 9.17 -11.18 2.19
CA ASP A 313 8.33 -11.27 3.40
C ASP A 313 9.11 -10.80 4.65
N VAL A 314 10.37 -11.24 4.81
CA VAL A 314 11.27 -10.82 5.91
C VAL A 314 11.61 -9.33 5.85
N LEU A 315 11.79 -8.75 4.65
CA LEU A 315 11.98 -7.30 4.51
C LEU A 315 10.75 -6.53 4.99
N CYS A 316 9.56 -6.94 4.55
CA CYS A 316 8.30 -6.28 4.91
C CYS A 316 8.03 -6.37 6.43
N ALA A 317 8.22 -7.55 7.02
CA ALA A 317 8.07 -7.77 8.47
C ALA A 317 9.01 -6.86 9.29
N ARG A 318 10.27 -6.74 8.89
CA ARG A 318 11.26 -5.88 9.57
C ARG A 318 10.91 -4.41 9.49
N ILE A 319 10.39 -3.93 8.36
CA ILE A 319 9.95 -2.54 8.20
C ILE A 319 8.77 -2.25 9.13
N VAL A 320 7.66 -3.01 9.05
CA VAL A 320 6.48 -2.72 9.88
C VAL A 320 6.79 -2.90 11.37
N LYS A 321 7.60 -3.90 11.73
CA LYS A 321 8.05 -4.08 13.12
C LYS A 321 8.87 -2.89 13.62
N TYR A 322 9.74 -2.29 12.80
CA TYR A 322 10.46 -1.07 13.19
C TYR A 322 9.50 0.09 13.48
N TYR A 323 8.50 0.33 12.63
CA TYR A 323 7.52 1.40 12.86
C TYR A 323 6.66 1.15 14.10
N SER A 324 6.18 -0.08 14.31
CA SER A 324 5.41 -0.49 15.49
C SER A 324 6.23 -0.34 16.78
N MET A 325 7.46 -0.86 16.79
CA MET A 325 8.37 -0.70 17.92
C MET A 325 8.72 0.77 18.18
N LYS A 326 8.85 1.59 17.13
CA LYS A 326 9.11 3.02 17.28
C LYS A 326 7.92 3.72 17.96
N SER A 327 6.71 3.56 17.44
CA SER A 327 5.51 4.21 17.99
C SER A 327 5.29 3.79 19.44
N PHE A 328 5.42 2.50 19.75
CA PHE A 328 5.34 2.00 21.13
C PHE A 328 6.36 2.65 22.08
N LEU A 329 7.61 2.86 21.66
CA LEU A 329 8.61 3.55 22.47
C LEU A 329 8.27 5.05 22.65
N ASP A 330 7.93 5.73 21.56
CA ASP A 330 7.62 7.17 21.54
C ASP A 330 6.33 7.49 22.35
N GLU A 331 5.36 6.57 22.38
CA GLU A 331 4.08 6.73 23.10
C GLU A 331 4.10 6.28 24.56
N THR A 332 4.86 5.22 24.90
CA THR A 332 4.79 4.59 26.23
C THR A 332 6.03 4.79 27.10
N GLY A 333 7.17 5.18 26.52
CA GLY A 333 8.46 5.30 27.22
C GLY A 333 9.04 3.99 27.76
N LYS A 334 8.47 2.83 27.37
CA LYS A 334 8.87 1.49 27.80
C LYS A 334 10.18 1.01 27.16
N SER A 335 10.67 -0.15 27.59
CA SER A 335 11.79 -0.82 26.93
C SER A 335 11.38 -1.48 25.60
N PRO A 336 12.28 -1.59 24.60
CA PRO A 336 12.00 -2.33 23.36
C PRO A 336 11.56 -3.78 23.59
N GLU A 337 12.02 -4.39 24.68
CA GLU A 337 11.76 -5.77 25.05
C GLU A 337 10.30 -5.98 25.52
N GLU A 338 9.64 -4.93 26.05
CA GLU A 338 8.22 -4.94 26.44
C GLU A 338 7.26 -4.86 25.24
N TRP A 339 7.74 -4.58 24.03
CA TRP A 339 6.90 -4.51 22.84
C TRP A 339 6.23 -5.85 22.51
N ALA A 340 6.97 -6.97 22.65
CA ALA A 340 6.50 -8.28 22.20
C ALA A 340 5.30 -8.84 23.01
N PRO A 341 5.27 -8.72 24.35
CA PRO A 341 4.06 -9.03 25.13
C PRO A 341 2.86 -8.11 24.83
N ALA A 342 3.08 -6.90 24.34
CA ALA A 342 2.02 -5.93 24.04
C ALA A 342 1.39 -6.10 22.64
N HIS A 343 2.10 -6.73 21.70
CA HIS A 343 1.69 -6.83 20.27
C HIS A 343 1.58 -8.28 19.76
N ASP A 344 1.42 -9.27 20.66
CA ASP A 344 1.46 -10.70 20.34
C ASP A 344 2.66 -11.04 19.42
N GLY A 345 3.88 -10.62 19.81
CA GLY A 345 5.03 -10.44 18.91
C GLY A 345 5.51 -11.65 18.10
N SER A 346 5.09 -12.87 18.43
CA SER A 346 5.31 -14.11 17.65
C SER A 346 4.26 -14.38 16.56
N LEU A 347 3.13 -13.67 16.60
CA LEU A 347 2.05 -13.67 15.62
C LEU A 347 1.97 -12.35 14.82
N PHE A 348 2.70 -11.31 15.26
CA PHE A 348 2.77 -10.01 14.60
C PHE A 348 3.11 -10.14 13.10
N HIS A 349 2.26 -9.56 12.25
CA HIS A 349 2.39 -9.65 10.80
C HIS A 349 1.89 -8.37 10.13
N TYR A 350 2.49 -8.01 9.00
CA TYR A 350 2.03 -6.90 8.13
C TYR A 350 0.72 -7.26 7.40
N SER A 351 -0.05 -6.24 7.01
CA SER A 351 -1.27 -6.38 6.22
C SER A 351 -0.98 -6.75 4.76
N SER A 352 -1.98 -7.32 4.08
CA SER A 352 -1.88 -7.56 2.63
C SER A 352 -1.67 -6.27 1.82
N GLY A 353 -2.05 -5.11 2.39
CA GLY A 353 -1.87 -3.81 1.76
C GLY A 353 -0.41 -3.37 1.79
N MET A 354 0.26 -3.48 2.94
CA MET A 354 1.66 -3.07 3.07
C MET A 354 2.58 -3.79 2.09
N GLN A 355 2.42 -5.11 1.97
CA GLN A 355 3.24 -5.88 1.05
C GLN A 355 2.87 -5.63 -0.43
N ALA A 356 1.62 -5.33 -0.76
CA ALA A 356 1.22 -4.91 -2.09
C ALA A 356 1.79 -3.54 -2.48
N VAL A 357 1.90 -2.60 -1.53
CA VAL A 357 2.61 -1.32 -1.70
C VAL A 357 4.08 -1.59 -1.96
N MET A 358 4.74 -2.38 -1.10
CA MET A 358 6.15 -2.77 -1.27
C MET A 358 6.41 -3.45 -2.62
N LEU A 359 5.48 -4.29 -3.11
CA LEU A 359 5.58 -4.92 -4.42
C LEU A 359 5.54 -3.86 -5.53
N ALA A 360 4.62 -2.89 -5.45
CA ALA A 360 4.54 -1.79 -6.41
C ALA A 360 5.82 -0.94 -6.41
N LEU A 361 6.39 -0.63 -5.24
CA LEU A 361 7.67 0.11 -5.17
C LEU A 361 8.80 -0.60 -5.93
N GLY A 362 8.82 -1.94 -5.92
CA GLY A 362 9.86 -2.74 -6.59
C GLY A 362 9.63 -3.02 -8.08
N ILE A 363 8.45 -2.72 -8.65
CA ILE A 363 8.13 -3.01 -10.06
C ILE A 363 7.59 -1.81 -10.85
N CYS A 364 7.54 -0.60 -10.26
CA CYS A 364 6.91 0.58 -10.85
C CYS A 364 7.74 1.87 -10.68
N ASP A 365 7.79 2.72 -11.71
CA ASP A 365 8.46 4.04 -11.66
C ASP A 365 7.66 5.10 -10.89
N LYS A 366 6.35 4.87 -10.67
CA LYS A 366 5.45 5.70 -9.86
C LYS A 366 4.36 4.84 -9.22
N VAL A 367 4.03 5.12 -7.96
CA VAL A 367 2.97 4.41 -7.22
C VAL A 367 1.88 5.37 -6.73
N SER A 368 0.62 5.04 -7.01
CA SER A 368 -0.57 5.71 -6.48
C SER A 368 -1.33 4.74 -5.60
N MET A 369 -1.54 5.09 -4.33
CA MET A 369 -2.21 4.28 -3.32
C MET A 369 -3.63 4.79 -3.11
N PHE A 370 -4.62 3.92 -3.27
CA PHE A 370 -6.04 4.28 -3.18
C PHE A 370 -6.69 3.53 -2.01
N GLY A 371 -7.31 4.24 -1.06
CA GLY A 371 -8.00 3.59 0.07
C GLY A 371 -7.05 3.00 1.11
N PHE A 372 -5.90 3.63 1.30
CA PHE A 372 -4.92 3.31 2.34
C PHE A 372 -5.04 4.32 3.48
N GLY A 373 -6.00 4.10 4.36
CA GLY A 373 -6.25 5.00 5.49
C GLY A 373 -7.63 4.84 6.12
N LYS A 374 -7.83 5.61 7.18
CA LYS A 374 -8.89 5.47 8.17
C LYS A 374 -9.75 6.74 8.23
N SER A 375 -11.04 6.59 8.47
CA SER A 375 -11.92 7.73 8.74
C SER A 375 -13.09 7.29 9.61
N VAL A 376 -13.36 8.03 10.69
CA VAL A 376 -14.42 7.73 11.68
C VAL A 376 -15.82 7.61 11.06
N GLN A 377 -16.03 8.25 9.91
CA GLN A 377 -17.29 8.23 9.14
C GLN A 377 -17.36 7.13 8.07
N ALA A 378 -16.26 6.40 7.82
CA ALA A 378 -16.18 5.36 6.80
C ALA A 378 -16.35 3.96 7.40
N LYS A 379 -16.68 2.99 6.55
CA LYS A 379 -16.53 1.56 6.89
C LYS A 379 -15.06 1.16 6.78
N HIS A 380 -14.64 0.08 7.46
CA HIS A 380 -13.31 -0.50 7.23
C HIS A 380 -13.20 -1.13 5.83
N HIS A 381 -14.30 -1.66 5.29
CA HIS A 381 -14.35 -2.16 3.92
C HIS A 381 -15.45 -1.47 3.10
N TYR A 382 -15.12 -0.93 1.92
CA TYR A 382 -16.10 -0.27 1.05
C TYR A 382 -17.21 -1.24 0.57
N HIS A 383 -16.85 -2.50 0.37
CA HIS A 383 -17.72 -3.55 -0.18
C HIS A 383 -18.36 -4.50 0.87
N THR A 384 -18.22 -4.24 2.18
CA THR A 384 -18.86 -5.08 3.23
C THR A 384 -19.55 -4.22 4.30
N ASN A 385 -19.97 -4.83 5.41
CA ASN A 385 -20.47 -4.12 6.60
C ASN A 385 -19.47 -4.11 7.77
N GLN A 386 -18.22 -4.53 7.55
CA GLN A 386 -17.15 -4.43 8.54
C GLN A 386 -16.81 -2.95 8.80
N LYS A 387 -16.88 -2.53 10.07
CA LYS A 387 -16.61 -1.14 10.50
C LYS A 387 -15.24 -0.94 11.16
N ALA A 388 -14.65 -2.00 11.70
CA ALA A 388 -13.38 -1.94 12.44
C ALA A 388 -12.26 -2.71 11.73
N GLU A 389 -11.04 -2.26 11.99
CA GLU A 389 -9.78 -2.92 11.63
C GLU A 389 -9.59 -4.24 12.39
N LEU A 390 -8.67 -5.08 11.91
CA LEU A 390 -8.32 -6.35 12.56
C LEU A 390 -7.15 -6.15 13.53
N HIS A 391 -7.31 -6.55 14.80
CA HIS A 391 -6.25 -6.47 15.82
C HIS A 391 -4.97 -7.29 15.55
N LEU A 392 -4.88 -7.99 14.40
CA LEU A 392 -3.70 -8.76 13.98
C LEU A 392 -2.62 -7.89 13.30
N HIS A 393 -2.97 -6.67 12.89
CA HIS A 393 -2.07 -5.77 12.18
C HIS A 393 -1.97 -4.42 12.91
N ASP A 394 -0.76 -3.90 13.04
CA ASP A 394 -0.52 -2.53 13.49
C ASP A 394 -0.70 -1.56 12.32
N TYR A 395 -1.95 -1.12 12.12
CA TYR A 395 -2.32 -0.21 11.05
C TYR A 395 -1.72 1.19 11.22
N GLU A 396 -1.51 1.66 12.45
CA GLU A 396 -0.95 2.99 12.69
C GLU A 396 0.56 3.01 12.36
N ALA A 397 1.28 1.93 12.67
CA ALA A 397 2.65 1.71 12.18
C ALA A 397 2.73 1.65 10.64
N GLU A 398 1.77 0.99 9.98
CA GLU A 398 1.67 1.01 8.51
C GLU A 398 1.38 2.42 7.96
N TYR A 399 0.49 3.19 8.58
CA TYR A 399 0.21 4.56 8.18
C TYR A 399 1.42 5.49 8.37
N ALA A 400 2.17 5.34 9.47
CA ALA A 400 3.43 6.04 9.69
C ALA A 400 4.47 5.70 8.60
N PHE A 401 4.57 4.43 8.21
CA PHE A 401 5.41 3.99 7.08
C PHE A 401 4.95 4.60 5.74
N TYR A 402 3.65 4.60 5.43
CA TYR A 402 3.14 5.18 4.18
C TYR A 402 3.34 6.70 4.10
N ASN A 403 3.28 7.41 5.23
CA ASN A 403 3.61 8.84 5.30
C ASN A 403 5.10 9.08 5.02
N ASP A 404 6.00 8.27 5.61
CA ASP A 404 7.43 8.36 5.33
C ASP A 404 7.79 8.02 3.87
N LEU A 405 7.04 7.15 3.18
CA LEU A 405 7.22 6.92 1.73
C LEU A 405 6.99 8.18 0.89
N ILE A 406 6.09 9.07 1.32
CA ILE A 406 5.79 10.33 0.61
C ILE A 406 6.77 11.42 1.04
N GLU A 407 6.85 11.69 2.34
CA GLU A 407 7.55 12.87 2.88
C GLU A 407 9.06 12.67 2.99
N ARG A 408 9.49 11.45 3.33
CA ARG A 408 10.88 11.14 3.73
C ARG A 408 11.39 9.80 3.19
N PRO A 409 11.21 9.44 1.90
CA PRO A 409 11.47 8.08 1.38
C PRO A 409 12.90 7.54 1.55
N ARG A 410 13.86 8.36 2.01
CA ARG A 410 15.22 7.94 2.39
C ARG A 410 15.31 7.37 3.81
N VAL A 411 14.33 7.59 4.69
CA VAL A 411 14.35 7.16 6.10
C VAL A 411 13.66 5.80 6.34
N ILE A 412 13.33 5.07 5.27
CA ILE A 412 12.79 3.72 5.39
C ILE A 412 13.92 2.76 5.80
N PRO A 413 13.82 2.04 6.93
CA PRO A 413 14.85 1.10 7.37
C PRO A 413 14.90 -0.15 6.47
N PHE A 414 16.00 -0.90 6.53
CA PHE A 414 16.18 -2.20 5.87
C PHE A 414 16.12 -2.23 4.33
N LEU A 415 15.84 -1.11 3.66
CA LEU A 415 16.08 -0.98 2.21
C LEU A 415 17.60 -0.86 1.93
N SER A 416 18.01 -1.31 0.74
CA SER A 416 19.34 -1.07 0.20
C SER A 416 19.52 0.41 -0.16
N ASP A 417 20.67 1.01 0.15
CA ASP A 417 21.01 2.39 -0.29
C ASP A 417 21.00 2.56 -1.82
N LYS A 418 21.09 1.45 -2.56
CA LYS A 418 21.00 1.41 -4.03
C LYS A 418 19.56 1.48 -4.54
N PHE A 419 18.59 1.05 -3.73
CA PHE A 419 17.18 1.01 -4.10
C PHE A 419 16.55 2.40 -3.91
N LYS A 420 16.12 3.00 -5.02
CA LYS A 420 15.44 4.30 -5.02
C LYS A 420 13.94 4.05 -4.95
N VAL A 421 13.33 4.42 -3.83
CA VAL A 421 11.86 4.43 -3.68
C VAL A 421 11.27 5.35 -4.76
N PRO A 422 10.35 4.88 -5.61
CA PRO A 422 9.68 5.71 -6.62
C PRO A 422 8.73 6.73 -5.97
N PRO A 423 8.33 7.81 -6.66
CA PRO A 423 7.36 8.76 -6.12
C PRO A 423 6.02 8.10 -5.78
N VAL A 424 5.57 8.33 -4.54
CA VAL A 424 4.32 7.80 -3.98
C VAL A 424 3.30 8.93 -3.79
N ALA A 425 2.02 8.64 -4.01
CA ALA A 425 0.91 9.50 -3.62
C ALA A 425 -0.25 8.66 -3.04
N ILE A 426 -0.92 9.16 -1.99
CA ILE A 426 -2.09 8.50 -1.38
C ILE A 426 -3.37 9.29 -1.71
N TYR A 427 -4.44 8.54 -1.98
CA TYR A 427 -5.78 9.01 -2.31
C TYR A 427 -6.79 8.33 -1.37
N TYR A 428 -7.71 9.13 -0.81
CA TYR A 428 -8.58 8.78 0.31
C TYR A 428 -10.06 8.75 -0.11
#